data_AF-A0A6S7FMW9-F1
#
_entry.id   AF-A0A6S7FMW9-F1
#
_cell.length_a   1.000
_cell.length_b   1.000
_cell.length_c   1.000
_cell.angle_alpha   90.00
_cell.angle_beta   90.00
_cell.angle_gamma   90.00
#
_symmetry.space_group_name_H-M   'P 1'
#
loop_
_entity.id
_entity.type
_entity.pdbx_description
1 polymer ?
#
loop_
_entity_poly.entity_id
_entity_poly.type
_entity_poly.pdbx_seq_one_letter_code
_entity_poly.pdbx_strand_id
1 'polypeptide(L)'
;MAQFHLPSSLDLPDRNLADSFKKWKRQLQVYMEASGNNNKPKQRQSAITLCKVLEKVEEYCNPRQNEVLQSFRFWQVPFQEPFDTFLTKLYSYADSCNFKEKERMIRDKIVFTVTGKQQELLL
;
A
#
# COMPACT_ATOMS: atom_id res chain seq x y z
N MET A 1 28.57 22.70 3.93
CA MET A 1 27.19 23.23 4.06
C MET A 1 26.33 22.11 4.60
N ALA A 2 25.53 22.34 5.65
CA ALA A 2 24.72 21.28 6.26
C ALA A 2 23.69 20.76 5.24
N GLN A 3 23.72 19.45 4.97
CA GLN A 3 22.76 18.80 4.09
C GLN A 3 21.47 18.55 4.88
N PHE A 4 20.44 19.36 4.64
CA PHE A 4 19.14 19.19 5.30
C PHE A 4 18.36 18.07 4.62
N HIS A 5 18.39 16.89 5.22
CA HIS A 5 17.60 15.75 4.75
C HIS A 5 16.11 16.00 5.03
N LEU A 6 15.26 15.58 4.08
CA LEU A 6 13.82 15.60 4.25
C LEU A 6 13.46 14.75 5.49
N PRO A 7 12.47 15.16 6.32
CA PRO A 7 12.01 14.31 7.41
C PRO A 7 11.68 12.91 6.90
N SER A 8 12.13 11.89 7.63
CA SER A 8 11.92 10.48 7.32
C SER A 8 10.45 10.18 7.00
N SER A 9 10.21 9.17 6.16
CA SER A 9 8.88 8.71 5.75
C SER A 9 7.89 8.70 6.93
N LEU A 10 6.71 9.28 6.73
CA LEU A 10 5.68 9.36 7.75
C LEU A 10 4.95 8.02 7.81
N ASP A 11 5.28 7.20 8.80
CA ASP A 11 4.43 6.08 9.16
C ASP A 11 3.14 6.65 9.77
N LEU A 12 2.03 6.51 9.05
CA LEU A 12 0.67 6.80 9.52
C LEU A 12 0.02 5.48 9.99
N PRO A 13 0.32 4.98 11.20
CA PRO A 13 -0.37 3.81 11.73
C PRO A 13 -1.84 4.15 11.99
N ASP A 14 -2.74 3.24 11.60
CA ASP A 14 -4.21 3.43 11.63
C ASP A 14 -4.78 3.72 13.03
N ARG A 15 -4.01 3.43 14.08
CA ARG A 15 -4.51 3.50 15.47
C ARG A 15 -4.65 4.92 16.02
N ASN A 16 -3.94 5.92 15.48
CA ASN A 16 -4.09 7.32 15.91
C ASN A 16 -3.55 8.33 14.86
N LEU A 17 -4.38 8.61 13.85
CA LEU A 17 -4.08 9.56 12.78
C LEU A 17 -3.74 10.96 13.29
N ALA A 18 -4.46 11.42 14.32
CA ALA A 18 -4.33 12.78 14.85
C ALA A 18 -2.93 13.02 15.45
N ASP A 19 -2.40 12.06 16.21
CA ASP A 19 -1.09 12.20 16.83
C ASP A 19 0.05 12.00 15.84
N SER A 20 -0.11 11.10 14.87
CA SER A 20 0.84 10.94 13.75
C SER A 20 0.93 12.22 12.90
N PHE A 21 -0.21 12.86 12.62
CA PHE A 21 -0.24 14.14 11.91
C PHE A 21 0.40 15.28 12.71
N LYS A 22 0.14 15.38 14.02
CA LYS A 22 0.81 16.37 14.90
C LYS A 22 2.32 16.20 14.88
N LYS A 23 2.81 14.96 14.97
CA LYS A 23 4.25 14.64 14.95
C LYS A 23 4.87 15.03 13.60
N TRP A 24 4.22 14.68 12.50
CA TRP A 24 4.66 15.05 11.16
C TRP A 24 4.69 16.56 10.93
N LYS A 25 3.61 17.26 11.32
CA LYS A 25 3.51 18.72 11.19
C LYS A 25 4.69 19.41 11.88
N ARG A 26 5.08 18.92 13.07
CA ARG A 26 6.24 19.43 13.80
C ARG A 26 7.55 19.18 13.04
N GLN A 27 7.74 18.00 12.47
CA GLN A 27 8.93 17.68 11.68
C GLN A 27 9.02 18.52 10.39
N LEU A 28 7.89 18.72 9.71
CA LEU A 28 7.80 19.57 8.52
C LEU A 28 8.15 21.02 8.86
N GLN A 29 7.66 21.54 9.99
CA GLN A 29 7.95 22.88 10.46
C GLN A 29 9.45 23.08 10.71
N VAL A 30 10.08 22.15 11.44
CA VAL A 30 11.53 22.16 11.69
C VAL A 30 12.32 22.14 10.38
N TYR A 31 11.92 21.33 9.40
CA TYR A 31 12.56 21.29 8.08
C TYR A 31 12.44 22.64 7.35
N MET A 32 11.27 23.27 7.37
CA MET A 32 11.02 24.54 6.69
C MET A 32 11.84 25.69 7.30
N GLU A 33 12.00 25.68 8.63
CA GLU A 33 12.85 26.61 9.38
C GLU A 33 14.34 26.37 9.07
N ALA A 34 14.80 25.14 9.18
CA ALA A 34 16.21 24.78 8.98
C ALA A 34 16.68 24.97 7.52
N SER A 35 15.80 24.76 6.54
CA SER A 35 16.10 24.92 5.11
C SER A 35 16.05 26.38 4.61
N GLY A 36 15.76 27.35 5.50
CA GLY A 36 15.59 28.76 5.11
C GLY A 36 14.39 29.01 4.18
N ASN A 37 13.49 28.05 4.04
CA ASN A 37 12.29 28.19 3.20
C ASN A 37 11.31 29.22 3.77
N ASN A 38 11.44 29.54 5.06
CA ASN A 38 10.70 30.60 5.76
C ASN A 38 11.08 32.03 5.31
N ASN A 39 12.25 32.18 4.68
CA ASN A 39 12.76 33.48 4.21
C ASN A 39 12.34 33.78 2.76
N LYS A 40 11.66 32.84 2.10
CA LYS A 40 11.15 33.02 0.74
C LYS A 40 9.85 33.85 0.79
N PRO A 41 9.52 34.61 -0.26
CA PRO A 41 8.26 35.36 -0.30
C PRO A 41 7.09 34.44 0.03
N LYS A 42 6.15 34.93 0.86
CA LYS A 42 5.04 34.14 1.44
C LYS A 42 4.37 33.21 0.42
N GLN A 43 4.16 33.69 -0.80
CA GLN A 43 3.54 32.93 -1.89
C GLN A 43 4.31 31.66 -2.30
N ARG A 44 5.65 31.70 -2.32
CA ARG A 44 6.51 30.55 -2.61
C ARG A 44 6.53 29.56 -1.44
N GLN A 45 6.40 30.05 -0.22
CA GLN A 45 6.32 29.20 0.97
C GLN A 45 4.96 28.49 1.10
N SER A 46 3.87 29.19 0.77
CA SER A 46 2.53 28.61 0.68
C SER A 46 2.48 27.48 -0.34
N ALA A 47 3.06 27.69 -1.53
CA ALA A 47 3.11 26.68 -2.59
C ALA A 47 3.88 25.42 -2.16
N ILE A 48 5.06 25.57 -1.54
CA ILE A 48 5.86 24.42 -1.07
C ILE A 48 5.12 23.62 0.00
N THR A 49 4.48 24.31 0.94
CA THR A 49 3.70 23.65 2.00
C THR A 49 2.50 22.92 1.43
N LEU A 50 1.78 23.57 0.49
CA LEU A 50 0.59 23.00 -0.13
C LEU A 50 0.91 21.75 -0.95
N CYS A 51 1.93 21.79 -1.81
CA CYS A 51 2.33 20.60 -2.60
C CYS A 51 2.64 19.40 -1.69
N LYS A 52 3.40 19.63 -0.61
CA LYS A 52 3.75 18.56 0.33
C LYS A 52 2.55 18.01 1.10
N VAL A 53 1.59 18.86 1.45
CA VAL A 53 0.35 18.42 2.10
C VAL A 53 -0.49 17.61 1.11
N LEU A 54 -0.62 18.06 -0.13
CA LEU A 54 -1.38 17.35 -1.16
C LEU A 54 -0.79 15.99 -1.50
N GLU A 55 0.52 15.88 -1.68
CA GLU A 55 1.21 14.58 -1.88
C GLU A 55 0.93 13.60 -0.74
N LYS A 56 0.90 14.08 0.50
CA LYS A 56 0.63 13.22 1.68
C LYS A 56 -0.84 12.88 1.87
N VAL A 57 -1.73 13.79 1.52
CA VAL A 57 -3.16 13.51 1.48
C VAL A 57 -3.45 12.47 0.39
N GLU A 58 -2.82 12.58 -0.77
CA GLU A 58 -2.94 11.60 -1.85
C GLU A 58 -2.42 10.21 -1.43
N GLU A 59 -1.25 10.14 -0.79
CA GLU A 59 -0.71 8.89 -0.26
C GLU A 59 -1.62 8.25 0.81
N TYR A 60 -2.20 9.06 1.70
CA TYR A 60 -3.11 8.57 2.75
C TYR A 60 -4.50 8.19 2.22
N CYS A 61 -5.03 8.99 1.29
CA CYS A 61 -6.35 8.79 0.70
C CYS A 61 -6.34 7.80 -0.46
N ASN A 62 -5.16 7.37 -0.94
CA ASN A 62 -5.06 6.17 -1.76
C ASN A 62 -5.70 5.04 -0.95
N PRO A 63 -6.82 4.45 -1.40
CA PRO A 63 -7.49 3.42 -0.64
C PRO A 63 -6.45 2.35 -0.34
N ARG A 64 -6.04 2.25 0.93
CA ARG A 64 -5.26 1.10 1.39
C ARG A 64 -6.08 -0.09 0.95
N GLN A 65 -5.60 -0.82 -0.06
CA GLN A 65 -6.24 -2.06 -0.43
C GLN A 65 -6.27 -2.84 0.87
N ASN A 66 -7.48 -3.16 1.35
CA ASN A 66 -7.60 -3.91 2.57
C ASN A 66 -7.07 -5.30 2.25
N GLU A 67 -5.77 -5.48 2.45
CA GLU A 67 -5.03 -6.69 2.05
C GLU A 67 -5.67 -7.92 2.66
N VAL A 68 -6.21 -7.78 3.89
CA VAL A 68 -6.97 -8.83 4.57
C VAL A 68 -8.25 -9.16 3.81
N LEU A 69 -9.03 -8.16 3.40
CA LEU A 69 -10.26 -8.36 2.62
C LEU A 69 -9.96 -8.95 1.24
N GLN A 70 -8.92 -8.49 0.56
CA GLN A 70 -8.55 -9.01 -0.76
C GLN A 70 -8.04 -10.44 -0.66
N SER A 71 -7.19 -10.72 0.32
CA SER A 71 -6.73 -12.09 0.62
C SER A 71 -7.91 -12.99 0.96
N PHE A 72 -8.85 -12.54 1.80
CA PHE A 72 -10.06 -13.29 2.11
C PHE A 72 -10.86 -13.63 0.84
N ARG A 73 -11.07 -12.66 -0.05
CA ARG A 73 -11.75 -12.88 -1.33
C ARG A 73 -10.99 -13.89 -2.20
N PHE A 74 -9.67 -13.80 -2.29
CA PHE A 74 -8.82 -14.74 -3.03
C PHE A 74 -8.97 -16.18 -2.49
N TRP A 75 -8.90 -16.36 -1.16
CA TRP A 75 -9.01 -17.68 -0.55
C TRP A 75 -10.40 -18.29 -0.69
N GLN A 76 -11.45 -17.46 -0.78
CA GLN A 76 -12.83 -17.90 -1.00
C GLN A 76 -13.18 -18.21 -2.46
N VAL A 77 -12.29 -18.00 -3.44
CA VAL A 77 -12.60 -18.33 -4.84
C VAL A 77 -12.82 -19.85 -4.97
N PRO A 78 -14.01 -20.32 -5.39
CA PRO A 78 -14.26 -21.73 -5.63
C PRO A 78 -13.66 -22.17 -6.97
N PHE A 79 -13.40 -23.46 -7.12
CA PHE A 79 -13.04 -24.04 -8.41
C PHE A 79 -14.20 -23.87 -9.40
N GLN A 80 -13.86 -23.53 -10.65
CA GLN A 80 -14.81 -23.41 -11.74
C GLN A 80 -14.18 -23.94 -13.04
N GLU A 81 -14.98 -24.58 -13.88
CA GLU A 81 -14.54 -24.97 -15.23
C GLU A 81 -14.90 -23.89 -16.26
N PRO A 82 -14.08 -23.70 -17.31
CA PRO A 82 -12.80 -24.39 -17.56
C PRO A 82 -11.68 -23.88 -16.65
N PHE A 83 -10.64 -24.69 -16.45
CA PHE A 83 -9.51 -24.37 -15.58
C PHE A 83 -8.85 -23.02 -15.91
N ASP A 84 -8.72 -22.68 -17.20
CA ASP A 84 -8.11 -21.42 -17.63
C ASP A 84 -8.87 -20.19 -17.11
N THR A 85 -10.20 -20.27 -17.02
CA THR A 85 -11.05 -19.22 -16.45
C THR A 85 -10.83 -19.10 -14.94
N PHE A 86 -10.69 -20.24 -14.25
CA PHE A 86 -10.33 -20.25 -12.83
C PHE A 86 -8.94 -19.65 -12.58
N LEU A 87 -7.93 -20.06 -13.37
CA LEU A 87 -6.56 -19.57 -13.27
C LEU A 87 -6.48 -18.06 -13.51
N THR A 88 -7.11 -17.57 -14.58
CA THR A 88 -7.17 -16.14 -14.91
C THR A 88 -7.80 -15.33 -13.76
N LYS A 89 -8.87 -15.86 -13.16
CA LYS A 89 -9.51 -15.24 -12.00
C LYS A 89 -8.58 -15.20 -10.79
N LEU A 90 -7.86 -16.29 -10.48
CA LEU A 90 -6.89 -16.29 -9.38
C LEU A 90 -5.79 -15.24 -9.56
N TYR A 91 -5.23 -15.12 -10.78
CA TYR A 91 -4.21 -14.11 -11.07
C TYR A 91 -4.73 -12.68 -10.85
N SER A 92 -5.94 -12.38 -11.35
CA SER A 92 -6.57 -11.08 -11.19
C SER A 92 -6.82 -10.70 -9.73
N TYR A 93 -7.26 -11.65 -8.90
CA TYR A 93 -7.46 -11.39 -7.47
C TYR A 93 -6.12 -11.23 -6.73
N ALA A 94 -5.13 -12.07 -7.05
CA ALA A 94 -3.82 -12.05 -6.42
C ALA A 94 -3.06 -10.72 -6.63
N ASP A 95 -3.30 -10.01 -7.74
CA ASP A 95 -2.75 -8.67 -7.99
C ASP A 95 -3.14 -7.64 -6.92
N SER A 96 -4.33 -7.79 -6.34
CA SER A 96 -4.83 -6.89 -5.29
C SER A 96 -4.47 -7.31 -3.86
N CYS A 97 -3.81 -8.45 -3.68
CA CYS A 97 -3.48 -9.01 -2.37
C CYS A 97 -2.07 -8.66 -1.87
N ASN A 98 -1.24 -8.03 -2.70
CA ASN A 98 0.14 -7.66 -2.36
C ASN A 98 0.98 -8.85 -1.81
N PHE A 99 0.80 -10.06 -2.38
CA PHE A 99 1.53 -11.25 -1.94
C PHE A 99 3.03 -11.15 -2.27
N LYS A 100 3.90 -11.39 -1.28
CA LYS A 100 5.36 -11.47 -1.49
C LYS A 100 5.76 -12.60 -2.46
N GLU A 101 5.07 -13.74 -2.37
CA GLU A 101 5.32 -14.92 -3.20
C GLU A 101 4.06 -15.30 -4.01
N LYS A 102 3.65 -14.41 -4.93
CA LYS A 102 2.39 -14.52 -5.70
C LYS A 102 2.20 -15.90 -6.36
N GLU A 103 3.19 -16.39 -7.10
CA GLU A 103 3.11 -17.68 -7.82
C GLU A 103 3.01 -18.89 -6.89
N ARG A 104 3.62 -18.82 -5.71
CA ARG A 104 3.51 -19.87 -4.69
C ARG A 104 2.08 -19.90 -4.14
N MET A 105 1.52 -18.73 -3.80
CA MET A 105 0.15 -18.63 -3.28
C MET A 105 -0.91 -19.12 -4.27
N ILE A 106 -0.75 -18.83 -5.56
CA ILE A 106 -1.67 -19.29 -6.61
C ILE A 106 -1.60 -20.82 -6.75
N ARG A 107 -0.40 -21.41 -6.77
CA ARG A 107 -0.23 -22.87 -6.83
C ARG A 107 -0.83 -23.57 -5.60
N ASP A 108 -0.53 -23.07 -4.40
CA ASP A 108 -1.10 -23.60 -3.16
C ASP A 108 -2.64 -23.55 -3.21
N LYS A 109 -3.21 -22.44 -3.68
CA LYS A 109 -4.66 -22.30 -3.86
C LYS A 109 -5.22 -23.32 -4.85
N ILE A 110 -4.56 -23.58 -5.98
CA ILE A 110 -4.99 -24.60 -6.95
C ILE A 110 -5.03 -25.97 -6.26
N VAL A 111 -3.93 -26.35 -5.59
CA VAL A 111 -3.83 -27.65 -4.89
C VAL A 111 -4.91 -27.79 -3.82
N PHE A 112 -5.23 -26.74 -3.07
CA PHE A 112 -6.26 -26.78 -2.02
C PHE A 112 -7.69 -26.81 -2.53
N THR A 113 -7.93 -26.38 -3.79
CA THR A 113 -9.28 -26.26 -4.33
C THR A 113 -9.65 -27.45 -5.23
N VAL A 114 -8.66 -28.11 -5.82
CA VAL A 114 -8.85 -29.32 -6.62
C VAL A 114 -9.04 -30.52 -5.67
N THR A 115 -10.06 -31.35 -5.93
CA THR A 115 -10.38 -32.53 -5.11
C THR A 115 -10.36 -33.80 -5.94
N GLY A 116 -10.05 -34.94 -5.31
CA GLY A 116 -10.10 -36.26 -5.95
C GLY A 116 -8.88 -36.56 -6.82
N LYS A 117 -9.05 -37.31 -7.91
CA LYS A 117 -7.93 -37.80 -8.75
C LYS A 117 -7.02 -36.71 -9.30
N GLN A 118 -7.55 -35.52 -9.57
CA GLN A 118 -6.75 -34.40 -10.07
C GLN A 118 -5.76 -33.88 -9.03
N GLN A 119 -6.06 -34.01 -7.73
CA GLN A 119 -5.16 -33.62 -6.65
C GLN A 119 -4.01 -34.61 -6.50
N GLU A 120 -4.28 -35.92 -6.64
CA GLU A 120 -3.26 -36.99 -6.60
C GLU A 120 -2.23 -36.87 -7.73
N LEU A 121 -2.60 -36.30 -8.88
CA LEU A 121 -1.69 -36.09 -10.01
C LEU A 121 -0.79 -34.86 -9.83
N LEU A 122 -1.13 -33.96 -8.91
CA LEU A 122 -0.42 -32.72 -8.64
C LEU A 122 0.52 -32.80 -7.43
N LEU A 123 0.42 -33.89 -6.65
CA LEU A 123 1.26 -34.21 -5.49
C LEU A 123 2.29 -35.28 -5.85
#